data_AF-A0A1I2GYG9-F1
#
_entry.id   AF-A0A1I2GYG9-F1
#
_cell.length_a   1.000
_cell.length_b   1.000
_cell.length_c   1.000
_cell.angle_alpha   90.00
_cell.angle_beta   90.00
_cell.angle_gamma   90.00
#
_symmetry.space_group_name_H-M   'P 1'
#
loop_
_entity.id
_entity.type
_entity.pdbx_description
1 polymer ?
#
loop_
_entity_poly.entity_id
_entity_poly.type
_entity_poly.pdbx_seq_one_letter_code
_entity_poly.pdbx_strand_id
1 'polypeptide(L)'
;MADYLLFLLFTGLRRQEAATLKWSAIDLNDRSFTLTDTKNHQPLTLPLTDFIYDLLENRKTVTNSEYVFAGDGKSGYLIEPRRQVQKVIQSSGVYRSHCMTCAAPSSPLPKVSTYLLMR
;
A
#
# COMPACT_ATOMS: atom_id res chain seq x y z
N MET A 1 9.15 3.52 5.39
CA MET A 1 7.74 4.01 5.46
C MET A 1 7.31 4.59 4.11
N ALA A 2 8.05 5.53 3.53
CA ALA A 2 7.78 6.03 2.18
C ALA A 2 7.61 4.89 1.15
N ASP A 3 8.52 3.92 1.17
CA ASP A 3 8.51 2.76 0.27
C ASP A 3 7.28 1.86 0.43
N TYR A 4 6.62 1.84 1.60
CA TYR A 4 5.35 1.12 1.77
C TYR A 4 4.21 1.81 1.01
N LEU A 5 4.11 3.13 1.10
CA LEU A 5 3.10 3.89 0.36
C LEU A 5 3.32 3.78 -1.15
N LEU A 6 4.59 3.78 -1.56
CA LEU A 6 4.98 3.68 -2.95
C LEU A 6 4.68 2.29 -3.53
N PHE A 7 5.01 1.24 -2.78
CA PHE A 7 4.63 -0.13 -3.11
C PHE A 7 3.12 -0.26 -3.26
N LEU A 8 2.34 0.27 -2.31
CA LEU A 8 0.88 0.23 -2.34
C LEU A 8 0.30 1.00 -3.54
N LEU A 9 0.93 2.10 -3.94
CA LEU A 9 0.51 2.92 -5.07
C LEU A 9 0.73 2.21 -6.41
N PHE A 10 1.89 1.56 -6.59
CA PHE A 10 2.24 0.89 -7.84
C PHE A 10 1.58 -0.47 -8.00
N THR A 11 1.41 -1.21 -6.91
CA THR A 11 0.84 -2.57 -6.96
C THR A 11 -0.67 -2.60 -6.76
N GLY A 12 -1.25 -1.54 -6.19
CA GLY A 12 -2.69 -1.44 -5.93
C GLY A 12 -3.21 -2.44 -4.89
N LEU A 13 -2.33 -3.09 -4.12
CA LEU A 13 -2.74 -4.10 -3.16
C LEU A 13 -3.58 -3.56 -2.02
N ARG A 14 -4.32 -4.45 -1.36
CA ARG A 14 -4.97 -4.09 -0.10
C ARG A 14 -3.89 -3.82 0.94
N ARG A 15 -4.14 -2.82 1.79
CA ARG A 15 -3.25 -2.42 2.88
C ARG A 15 -2.79 -3.61 3.73
N GLN A 16 -3.70 -4.51 4.07
CA GLN A 16 -3.38 -5.68 4.88
C GLN A 16 -2.47 -6.67 4.13
N GLU A 17 -2.80 -6.99 2.88
CA GLU A 17 -2.00 -7.89 2.03
C GLU A 17 -0.56 -7.37 1.86
N ALA A 18 -0.39 -6.06 1.63
CA ALA A 18 0.93 -5.43 1.54
C ALA A 18 1.66 -5.40 2.89
N ALA A 19 0.97 -5.12 3.99
CA ALA A 19 1.57 -5.06 5.32
C ALA A 19 2.06 -6.44 5.79
N THR A 20 1.30 -7.51 5.51
CA THR A 20 1.63 -8.88 5.92
C THR A 20 2.48 -9.62 4.88
N LEU A 21 2.96 -8.94 3.83
CA LEU A 21 3.77 -9.54 2.79
C LEU A 21 5.12 -10.02 3.37
N LYS A 22 5.44 -11.30 3.14
CA LYS A 22 6.67 -11.94 3.59
C LYS A 22 7.69 -12.02 2.47
N TRP A 23 8.97 -12.06 2.80
CA TRP A 23 10.03 -12.27 1.81
C TRP A 23 9.93 -13.62 1.12
N SER A 24 9.38 -14.65 1.78
CA SER A 24 9.13 -15.97 1.18
C SER A 24 8.10 -15.95 0.06
N ALA A 25 7.27 -14.91 -0.01
CA ALA A 25 6.27 -14.73 -1.06
C ALA A 25 6.82 -13.98 -2.30
N ILE A 26 8.06 -13.48 -2.23
CA ILE A 26 8.70 -12.71 -3.29
C ILE A 26 9.81 -13.55 -3.92
N ASP A 27 9.71 -13.75 -5.23
CA ASP A 27 10.79 -14.30 -6.03
C ASP A 27 11.51 -13.15 -6.76
N LEU A 28 12.67 -12.76 -6.23
CA LEU A 28 13.50 -11.72 -6.84
C LEU A 28 14.20 -12.22 -8.12
N ASN A 29 14.37 -13.54 -8.31
CA ASN A 29 14.98 -14.08 -9.52
C ASN A 29 13.99 -14.06 -10.68
N ASP A 30 12.75 -14.49 -10.42
CA ASP A 30 11.65 -14.48 -11.39
C ASP A 30 10.99 -13.09 -11.51
N ARG A 31 11.41 -12.13 -10.68
CA ARG A 31 10.83 -10.78 -10.58
C ARG A 31 9.31 -10.83 -10.42
N SER A 32 8.84 -11.67 -9.51
CA SER A 32 7.42 -11.87 -9.25
C SER A 32 7.14 -12.00 -7.76
N PHE A 33 5.89 -11.77 -7.36
CA PHE A 33 5.46 -12.04 -5.99
C PHE A 33 4.08 -12.67 -5.98
N THR A 34 3.85 -13.56 -5.02
CA THR A 34 2.61 -14.34 -4.90
C THR A 34 1.89 -14.05 -3.60
N LEU A 35 0.66 -13.56 -3.69
CA LEU A 35 -0.21 -13.34 -2.55
C LEU A 35 -1.07 -14.57 -2.31
N THR A 36 -0.83 -15.26 -1.20
CA THR A 36 -1.57 -16.48 -0.84
C THR A 36 -2.84 -16.19 -0.02
N ASP A 37 -2.86 -15.08 0.71
CA ASP A 37 -3.93 -14.74 1.66
C ASP A 37 -4.90 -13.70 1.08
N THR A 38 -5.45 -14.00 -0.10
CA THR A 38 -6.52 -13.20 -0.68
C THR A 38 -7.87 -13.62 -0.11
N LYS A 39 -8.83 -12.70 -0.02
CA LYS A 39 -10.21 -12.94 0.49
C LYS A 39 -10.92 -14.14 -0.16
N ASN A 40 -10.44 -14.62 -1.31
CA ASN A 40 -11.00 -15.74 -2.05
C ASN A 40 -10.10 -16.99 -2.04
N HIS A 41 -9.04 -17.01 -1.21
CA HIS A 41 -8.02 -18.08 -1.16
C HIS A 41 -7.41 -18.45 -2.52
N GLN A 42 -7.44 -17.52 -3.48
CA GLN A 42 -6.82 -17.72 -4.77
C GLN A 42 -5.43 -17.07 -4.75
N PRO A 43 -4.36 -17.84 -4.99
CA PRO A 43 -3.04 -17.27 -5.11
C PRO A 43 -3.01 -16.31 -6.30
N LEU A 44 -2.61 -15.07 -6.05
CA LEU A 44 -2.42 -14.07 -7.09
C LEU A 44 -0.93 -13.79 -7.23
N THR A 45 -0.37 -14.17 -8.38
CA THR A 45 1.01 -13.85 -8.74
C THR A 45 1.04 -12.61 -9.61
N LEU A 46 1.82 -11.62 -9.20
CA LEU A 46 2.00 -10.35 -9.92
C LEU A 46 3.48 -10.15 -10.27
N PRO A 47 3.78 -9.60 -11.46
CA PRO A 47 5.14 -9.24 -11.82
C PRO A 47 5.61 -8.02 -11.01
N LEU A 48 6.91 -7.97 -10.73
CA LEU A 48 7.59 -6.82 -10.16
C LEU A 48 8.05 -5.91 -11.29
N THR A 49 7.59 -4.66 -11.28
CA THR A 49 8.17 -3.60 -12.10
C THR A 49 9.61 -3.32 -11.65
N ASP A 50 10.49 -2.90 -12.56
CA ASP A 50 11.90 -2.57 -12.26
C ASP A 50 12.03 -1.64 -11.04
N PHE A 51 11.17 -0.61 -10.97
CA PHE A 51 11.14 0.31 -9.84
C PHE A 51 10.89 -0.39 -8.48
N ILE A 52 9.97 -1.36 -8.44
CA ILE A 52 9.64 -2.09 -7.22
C ILE A 52 10.73 -3.10 -6.89
N TYR A 53 11.33 -3.72 -7.90
CA TYR A 53 12.47 -4.59 -7.72
C TYR A 53 13.63 -3.87 -7.01
N ASP A 54 14.05 -2.71 -7.52
CA ASP A 54 15.12 -1.91 -6.93
C ASP A 54 14.78 -1.48 -5.50
N LEU A 55 13.53 -1.10 -5.26
CA LEU A 55 13.03 -0.73 -3.94
C LEU A 55 13.12 -1.90 -2.95
N LEU A 56 12.73 -3.11 -3.37
CA LEU A 56 12.77 -4.31 -2.55
C LEU A 56 14.19 -4.81 -2.31
N GLU A 57 15.06 -4.76 -3.31
CA GLU A 57 16.46 -5.14 -3.20
C GLU A 57 17.18 -4.27 -2.16
N ASN A 58 17.06 -2.95 -2.30
CA ASN A 58 17.61 -1.99 -1.33
C ASN A 58 17.08 -2.26 0.08
N ARG A 59 15.77 -2.52 0.21
CA ARG A 59 15.14 -2.79 1.50
C ARG A 59 15.63 -4.09 2.15
N LYS A 60 15.88 -5.14 1.35
CA LYS A 60 16.34 -6.45 1.82
C LYS A 60 17.71 -6.36 2.50
N THR A 61 18.56 -5.41 2.09
CA THR A 61 19.87 -5.19 2.73
C THR A 61 19.79 -4.59 4.13
N VAL A 62 18.70 -3.87 4.43
CA VAL A 62 18.54 -3.10 5.67
C VAL A 62 17.76 -3.88 6.75
N THR A 63 16.96 -4.87 6.35
CA THR A 63 15.97 -5.53 7.23
C THR A 63 16.19 -7.03 7.33
N ASN A 64 16.30 -7.55 8.55
CA ASN A 64 16.37 -9.00 8.85
C ASN A 64 15.02 -9.61 9.30
N SER A 65 13.90 -8.89 9.13
CA SER A 65 12.56 -9.39 9.48
C SER A 65 12.02 -10.35 8.41
N GLU A 66 11.12 -11.25 8.81
CA GLU A 66 10.37 -12.11 7.91
C GLU A 66 9.44 -11.31 6.97
N TYR A 67 8.95 -10.17 7.45
CA TYR A 67 8.07 -9.28 6.71
C TYR A 67 8.86 -8.26 5.90
N VAL A 68 8.41 -8.01 4.67
CA VAL A 68 8.98 -6.99 3.78
C VAL A 68 8.86 -5.62 4.42
N PHE A 69 7.66 -5.31 4.91
CA PHE A 69 7.37 -4.08 5.64
C PHE A 69 7.25 -4.38 7.13
N ALA A 70 8.39 -4.58 7.78
CA ALA A 70 8.46 -4.72 9.23
C ALA A 70 8.03 -3.43 9.94
N GLY A 71 7.46 -3.58 11.14
CA GLY A 71 7.14 -2.47 12.04
C GLY A 71 7.53 -2.82 13.48
N ASP A 72 7.80 -1.79 14.28
CA ASP A 72 8.32 -1.94 15.66
C ASP A 72 7.26 -2.42 16.68
N GLY A 73 6.07 -2.79 16.22
CA GLY A 73 4.95 -3.19 17.06
C GLY A 73 4.94 -4.68 17.41
N LYS A 74 4.06 -5.08 18.33
CA LYS A 74 3.86 -6.49 18.76
C LYS A 74 3.52 -7.44 17.61
N SER A 75 2.97 -6.92 16.52
CA SER A 75 2.57 -7.69 15.34
C SER A 75 3.74 -8.09 14.44
N GLY A 76 4.92 -7.46 14.58
CA GLY A 76 6.09 -7.71 13.73
C GLY A 76 6.04 -7.11 12.32
N TYR A 77 4.86 -6.66 11.86
CA TYR A 77 4.67 -5.99 10.57
C TYR A 77 4.15 -4.56 10.73
N LEU A 78 4.27 -3.77 9.67
CA LEU A 78 3.86 -2.37 9.64
C LEU A 78 2.34 -2.24 9.74
N ILE A 79 1.86 -1.81 10.89
CA ILE A 79 0.45 -1.41 11.07
C ILE A 79 0.23 -0.07 10.37
N GLU A 80 -0.94 0.09 9.74
CA GLU A 80 -1.27 1.27 8.95
C GLU A 80 -0.90 2.58 9.69
N PRO A 81 0.06 3.35 9.14
CA PRO A 81 0.56 4.58 9.72
C PRO A 81 -0.39 5.74 9.39
N ARG A 82 -1.54 5.74 10.06
CA ARG A 82 -2.67 6.67 9.84
C ARG A 82 -2.26 8.14 9.83
N ARG A 83 -1.38 8.55 10.75
CA ARG A 83 -0.91 9.94 10.85
C ARG A 83 -0.14 10.39 9.61
N GLN A 84 0.72 9.52 9.09
CA GLN A 84 1.53 9.79 7.91
C GLN A 84 0.66 9.82 6.65
N VAL A 85 -0.31 8.91 6.54
CA VAL A 85 -1.30 8.93 5.44
C VAL A 85 -2.11 10.22 5.47
N GLN A 86 -2.56 10.66 6.65
CA GLN A 86 -3.26 11.95 6.79
C GLN A 86 -2.41 13.15 6.35
N LYS A 87 -1.11 13.16 6.69
CA LYS A 87 -0.19 14.21 6.20
C LYS A 87 -0.10 14.22 4.67
N VAL A 88 -0.01 13.05 4.05
CA VAL A 88 0.03 12.94 2.58
C VAL A 88 -1.27 13.44 1.97
N ILE A 89 -2.43 13.08 2.52
CA ILE A 89 -3.74 13.58 2.05
C ILE A 89 -3.84 15.10 2.18
N GLN A 90 -3.45 15.65 3.33
CA GLN A 90 -3.49 17.10 3.55
C GLN A 90 -2.56 17.85 2.58
N SER A 91 -1.42 17.26 2.24
CA SER A 91 -0.45 17.87 1.33
C SER A 91 -0.84 17.70 -0.14
N SER A 92 -1.49 16.59 -0.49
CA SER A 92 -1.83 16.26 -1.88
C SER A 92 -3.21 16.74 -2.32
N GLY A 93 -4.12 17.01 -1.38
CA GLY A 93 -5.53 17.33 -1.67
C GLY A 93 -6.34 16.16 -2.22
N VAL A 94 -5.74 14.95 -2.30
CA VAL A 94 -6.40 13.77 -2.86
C VAL A 94 -7.13 13.01 -1.75
N TYR A 95 -8.45 12.93 -1.86
CA TYR A 95 -9.30 12.20 -0.92
C TYR A 95 -9.62 10.79 -1.41
N ARG A 96 -9.82 9.86 -0.47
CA ARG A 96 -10.31 8.51 -0.77
C ARG A 96 -11.82 8.46 -0.50
N SER A 97 -12.60 7.93 -1.44
CA SER A 97 -14.07 7.84 -1.36
C SER A 97 -14.61 7.01 -0.19
N HIS A 98 -13.81 6.13 0.42
CA HIS A 98 -14.19 5.28 1.56
C HIS A 98 -13.32 5.55 2.82
N CYS A 99 -12.90 6.80 3.02
CA CYS A 99 -12.18 7.23 4.22
C CYS A 99 -13.16 7.82 5.26
N MET A 100 -13.72 6.97 6.13
CA MET A 100 -14.67 7.40 7.19
C MET A 100 -14.04 8.29 8.28
N THR A 101 -12.72 8.54 8.25
CA THR A 101 -12.02 9.39 9.23
C THR A 101 -11.42 10.65 8.59
N CYS A 102 -11.74 10.93 7.33
CA CYS A 102 -11.34 12.15 6.66
C CYS A 102 -12.39 13.25 6.91
N ALA A 103 -12.55 13.69 8.16
CA ALA A 103 -13.26 14.94 8.44
C ALA A 103 -12.39 16.08 7.88
N ALA A 104 -12.89 16.75 6.84
CA ALA A 104 -12.19 17.86 6.21
C ALA A 104 -11.95 18.99 7.22
N PRO A 105 -10.75 19.60 7.29
CA PRO A 105 -10.63 20.94 7.82
C PRO A 105 -11.30 21.89 6.81
N SER A 106 -12.55 22.26 7.11
CA SER A 106 -13.28 23.47 6.65
C SER A 106 -12.69 24.25 5.46
N SER A 107 -12.64 23.65 4.28
CA SER A 107 -12.48 24.38 3.01
C SER A 107 -13.57 23.91 2.04
N PRO A 108 -14.32 24.83 1.41
CA PRO A 108 -15.39 24.44 0.50
C PRO A 108 -14.79 23.74 -0.72
N LEU A 109 -15.08 22.44 -0.86
CA LEU A 109 -14.80 21.72 -2.10
C LEU A 109 -15.60 22.38 -3.23
N PRO A 110 -15.01 22.63 -4.41
CA PRO A 110 -15.80 22.99 -5.58
C PRO A 110 -16.74 21.83 -5.88
N LYS A 111 -18.04 22.13 -5.94
CA LYS A 111 -19.08 21.16 -6.30
C LYS A 111 -18.83 20.71 -7.73
N VAL A 112 -18.09 19.62 -7.93
CA VAL A 112 -18.10 18.92 -9.21
C VAL A 112 -19.38 18.11 -9.26
N SER A 113 -20.29 18.59 -10.11
CA SER A 113 -21.62 18.03 -10.36
C SER A 113 -21.53 16.57 -10.82
N THR A 114 -22.06 15.65 -10.03
CA THR A 114 -22.13 14.21 -10.34
C THR A 114 -23.33 13.83 -11.23
N TYR A 115 -23.91 14.77 -11.96
CA TYR A 115 -24.99 14.51 -12.91
C TYR A 115 -24.47 14.53 -14.35
N LEU A 116 -23.81 13.46 -14.78
CA LEU A 116 -23.84 13.03 -16.20
C LEU A 116 -23.24 11.62 -16.33
N LEU A 117 -24.03 10.59 -16.09
CA LEU A 117 -23.90 9.25 -16.71
C LEU A 117 -25.11 8.41 -16.31
N MET A 118 -26.27 8.84 -16.82
CA MET A 118 -27.42 7.97 -17.03
C MET A 118 -27.92 8.29 -18.44
N ARG A 119 -27.32 7.61 -19.42
CA ARG A 119 -27.90 7.28 -20.73
C ARG A 119 -27.27 5.98 -21.19
#